data_AF-A0A662G5P6-F1
#
_entry.id   AF-A0A662G5P6-F1
#
_cell.length_a   1.000
_cell.length_b   1.000
_cell.length_c   1.000
_cell.angle_alpha   90.00
_cell.angle_beta   90.00
_cell.angle_gamma   90.00
#
_symmetry.space_group_name_H-M   'P 1'
#
loop_
_entity.id
_entity.type
_entity.pdbx_description
1 polymer ?
#
loop_
_entity_poly.entity_id
_entity_poly.type
_entity_poly.pdbx_seq_one_letter_code
_entity_poly.pdbx_strand_id
1 'polypeptide(L)' 'MSYVVVIMKILPSSSETDMKKILEKIKRTLSQEYSIIDYKEEDIAFGLKSLILGIRMPENKEGGTFELEEIISNIDGVG' A
#
# COMPACT_ATOMS: atom_id res chain seq x y z
N MET A 1 6.21 -17.03 15.15
CA MET A 1 5.69 -15.68 14.85
C MET A 1 4.45 -15.84 14.01
N SER A 2 3.32 -15.30 14.49
CA SER A 2 2.07 -15.24 13.76
C SER A 2 2.04 -13.97 12.92
N TYR A 3 1.36 -14.04 11.78
CA TYR A 3 1.25 -12.92 10.84
C TYR A 3 -0.19 -12.77 10.41
N VAL A 4 -0.57 -11.54 10.13
CA VAL A 4 -1.84 -11.19 9.51
C VAL A 4 -1.59 -10.63 8.12
N VAL A 5 -2.61 -10.73 7.26
CA VAL A 5 -2.60 -10.10 5.95
C VAL A 5 -3.52 -8.88 6.02
N VAL A 6 -2.95 -7.72 5.76
CA VAL A 6 -3.66 -6.46 5.63
C VAL A 6 -3.92 -6.23 4.15
N ILE A 7 -5.19 -6.02 3.78
CA ILE A 7 -5.57 -5.60 2.44
C ILE A 7 -5.79 -4.09 2.47
N MET A 8 -4.96 -3.35 1.73
CA MET A 8 -5.06 -1.90 1.62
C MET A 8 -5.43 -1.50 0.20
N LYS A 9 -6.40 -0.59 0.06
CA LYS A 9 -6.73 0.04 -1.22
C LYS A 9 -6.15 1.45 -1.23
N ILE A 10 -5.18 1.67 -2.10
CA ILE A 10 -4.46 2.92 -2.24
C ILE A 10 -5.08 3.69 -3.40
N LEU A 11 -5.43 4.94 -3.13
CA LEU A 11 -5.97 5.85 -4.12
C LEU A 11 -4.86 6.74 -4.69
N PRO A 12 -4.94 7.06 -5.99
CA PRO A 12 -4.05 8.04 -6.59
C PRO A 12 -4.45 9.45 -6.18
N SER A 13 -3.48 10.35 -6.10
CA SER A 13 -3.72 11.79 -5.94
C SER A 13 -4.34 12.43 -7.21
N SER A 14 -4.13 11.87 -8.40
CA SER A 14 -4.74 12.30 -9.66
C SER A 14 -4.82 11.18 -10.71
N SER A 15 -5.52 11.41 -11.83
CA SER A 15 -5.61 10.46 -12.95
C SER A 15 -4.31 10.26 -13.71
N GLU A 16 -3.30 11.13 -13.50
CA GLU A 16 -1.98 11.02 -14.14
C GLU A 16 -0.99 10.21 -13.29
N THR A 17 -1.37 9.86 -12.06
CA THR A 17 -0.51 9.13 -11.12
C THR A 17 -0.28 7.69 -11.58
N ASP A 18 0.99 7.32 -11.72
CA ASP A 18 1.41 5.97 -12.12
C ASP A 18 1.43 5.00 -10.92
N MET A 19 0.46 4.08 -10.87
CA MET A 19 0.33 3.07 -9.81
C MET A 19 1.54 2.13 -9.72
N LYS A 20 2.25 1.87 -10.82
CA LYS A 20 3.46 1.06 -10.78
C LYS A 20 4.59 1.80 -10.09
N LYS A 21 4.73 3.11 -10.31
CA LYS A 21 5.70 3.92 -9.58
C LYS A 21 5.40 3.97 -8.09
N ILE A 22 4.11 4.08 -7.71
CA ILE A 22 3.71 4.00 -6.30
C ILE A 22 4.09 2.65 -5.70
N LEU A 23 3.75 1.54 -6.37
CA LEU A 23 4.12 0.19 -5.93
C LEU A 23 5.62 0.06 -5.69
N GLU A 24 6.45 0.55 -6.62
CA GLU A 24 7.91 0.51 -6.49
C GLU A 24 8.44 1.40 -5.37
N LYS A 25 7.83 2.56 -5.11
CA LYS A 25 8.14 3.40 -3.94
C LYS A 25 7.79 2.64 -2.65
N ILE A 26 6.60 2.04 -2.55
CA ILE A 26 6.17 1.27 -1.36
C ILE A 26 7.14 0.13 -1.07
N LYS A 27 7.51 -0.67 -2.10
CA LYS A 27 8.49 -1.76 -1.95
C LYS A 27 9.83 -1.32 -1.37
N ARG A 28 10.25 -0.08 -1.64
CA ARG A 28 11.53 0.48 -1.16
C ARG A 28 11.43 1.10 0.23
N THR A 29 10.25 1.58 0.60
CA THR A 29 10.03 2.25 1.89
C THR A 29 9.66 1.27 3.00
N LEU A 30 8.99 0.16 2.68
CA LEU A 30 8.60 -0.84 3.68
C LEU A 30 9.84 -1.45 4.36
N SER A 31 9.81 -1.51 5.69
CA SER A 31 10.82 -2.20 6.50
C SER A 31 10.73 -3.73 6.32
N GLN A 32 11.77 -4.44 6.74
CA GLN A 32 11.88 -5.90 6.57
C GLN A 32 10.80 -6.71 7.31
N GLU A 33 10.09 -6.10 8.26
CA GLU A 33 9.01 -6.75 8.99
C GLU A 33 7.70 -6.85 8.18
N TYR A 34 7.54 -5.99 7.17
CA TYR A 34 6.42 -6.01 6.24
C TYR A 34 6.82 -6.69 4.94
N SER A 35 5.86 -7.36 4.30
CA SER A 35 6.10 -7.97 2.99
C SER A 35 4.86 -7.85 2.12
N ILE A 36 5.02 -7.29 0.92
CA ILE A 36 3.96 -7.30 -0.10
C ILE A 36 3.88 -8.72 -0.64
N ILE A 37 2.74 -9.37 -0.43
CA ILE A 37 2.49 -10.74 -0.90
C ILE A 37 1.66 -10.78 -2.18
N ASP A 38 0.88 -9.73 -2.45
CA ASP A 38 0.09 -9.60 -3.67
C ASP A 38 -0.21 -8.13 -3.97
N TYR A 39 -0.46 -7.83 -5.23
CA TYR A 39 -0.95 -6.52 -5.67
C TYR A 39 -1.81 -6.64 -6.93
N LYS A 40 -2.81 -5.77 -7.04
CA LYS A 40 -3.60 -5.62 -8.27
C LYS A 40 -3.94 -4.15 -8.51
N GLU A 41 -3.94 -3.76 -9.78
CA GLU A 41 -4.54 -2.50 -10.20
C GLU A 41 -6.04 -2.69 -10.45
N GLU A 42 -6.86 -1.75 -9.99
CA GLU A 42 -8.31 -1.77 -10.18
C GLU A 42 -8.77 -0.41 -10.72
N ASP A 43 -9.41 -0.42 -11.88
CA ASP A 43 -10.01 0.77 -12.50
C ASP A 43 -11.18 1.28 -11.64
N ILE A 44 -11.20 2.59 -11.36
CA ILE A 44 -12.30 3.23 -10.62
C ILE A 44 -13.26 3.92 -11.60
N ALA A 45 -12.84 5.04 -12.18
CA ALA A 45 -13.57 5.84 -13.17
C ALA A 45 -12.67 6.96 -13.71
N PHE A 46 -13.01 7.55 -14.87
CA PHE A 46 -12.32 8.73 -15.42
C PHE A 46 -10.79 8.58 -15.55
N GLY A 47 -10.32 7.36 -15.84
CA GLY A 47 -8.89 7.04 -15.95
C GLY A 47 -8.17 6.88 -14.61
N LEU A 48 -8.86 7.04 -13.48
CA LEU A 48 -8.31 6.75 -12.15
C LEU A 48 -8.17 5.24 -11.96
N LYS A 49 -7.00 4.83 -11.48
CA LYS A 49 -6.69 3.47 -11.07
C LYS A 49 -6.30 3.47 -9.61
N SER A 50 -6.81 2.49 -8.87
CA SER A 50 -6.35 2.19 -7.52
C SER A 50 -5.38 1.02 -7.51
N LEU A 51 -4.57 0.96 -6.45
CA LEU A 51 -3.67 -0.14 -6.18
C LEU A 51 -4.17 -0.87 -4.93
N ILE A 52 -4.60 -2.12 -5.08
CA ILE A 52 -4.94 -2.98 -3.96
C ILE A 52 -3.72 -3.81 -3.61
N LEU A 53 -3.24 -3.69 -2.36
CA LEU A 53 -2.07 -4.39 -1.84
C LEU A 53 -2.46 -5.39 -0.76
N GLY A 54 -1.91 -6.60 -0.86
CA GLY A 54 -1.85 -7.54 0.25
C GLY A 54 -0.50 -7.43 0.94
N ILE A 55 -0.51 -7.04 2.22
CA ILE A 55 0.69 -6.81 3.02
C ILE A 55 0.66 -7.74 4.22
N ARG A 56 1.68 -8.59 4.33
CA ARG A 56 1.92 -9.41 5.51
C ARG A 56 2.56 -8.55 6.60
N MET A 57 1.98 -8.60 7.80
CA MET A 57 2.39 -7.82 8.97
C MET A 57 2.45 -8.73 10.22
N PRO A 58 3.36 -8.48 11.19
CA PRO A 58 3.32 -9.16 12.48
C PRO A 58 2.04 -8.85 13.25
N GLU A 59 1.42 -9.85 13.88
CA GLU A 59 0.15 -9.68 14.61
C GLU A 59 0.30 -8.85 15.89
N ASN A 60 1.49 -8.82 16.48
CA ASN A 60 1.77 -8.17 17.76
C ASN A 60 2.18 -6.69 17.65
N LYS A 61 1.87 -6.01 16.54
CA LYS A 61 2.10 -4.57 16.37
C LYS A 61 1.09 -3.77 17.20
N GLU A 62 1.60 -3.01 18.16
CA GLU A 62 0.82 -2.00 18.85
C GLU A 62 0.37 -0.92 17.85
N GLY A 63 -0.88 -0.46 17.95
CA GLY A 63 -1.45 0.49 16.98
C GLY A 63 -1.98 -0.13 15.68
N GLY A 64 -1.89 -1.45 15.50
CA GLY A 64 -2.47 -2.14 14.35
C GLY A 64 -1.82 -1.72 13.03
N THR A 65 -2.60 -1.17 12.11
CA THR A 65 -2.15 -0.72 10.77
C THR A 65 -1.65 0.71 10.72
N PHE A 66 -1.68 1.45 11.84
CA PHE A 66 -1.39 2.89 11.85
C PHE A 66 -0.03 3.25 11.23
N GLU A 67 1.04 2.56 11.62
CA GLU A 67 2.39 2.78 11.08
C GLU A 67 2.44 2.50 9.56
N LEU A 68 1.75 1.47 9.10
CA LEU A 68 1.69 1.10 7.69
C LEU A 68 0.96 2.16 6.87
N GLU A 69 -0.15 2.70 7.40
CA GLU A 69 -0.90 3.80 6.80
C GLU A 69 -0.05 5.07 6.72
N GLU A 70 0.66 5.43 7.79
CA GLU A 70 1.53 6.61 7.83
C GLU A 70 2.68 6.50 6.82
N ILE A 71 3.33 5.33 6.72
CA ILE A 71 4.39 5.10 5.73
C ILE A 71 3.85 5.27 4.31
N ILE A 72 2.67 4.71 4.02
CA ILE A 72 2.10 4.71 2.67
C ILE A 72 1.54 6.09 2.30
N SER A 73 0.89 6.79 3.23
CA SER A 73 0.32 8.13 2.98
C SER A 73 1.38 9.19 2.69
N ASN A 74 2.62 8.99 3.17
CA ASN A 74 3.74 9.89 2.89
C ASN A 74 4.37 9.68 1.51
N ILE A 75 3.91 8.69 0.74
CA ILE A 75 4.42 8.44 -0.61
C ILE A 75 3.77 9.40 -1.60
N ASP A 76 4.61 10.22 -2.23
CA ASP A 76 4.18 11.13 -3.29
C ASP A 76 3.41 10.40 -4.40
N GLY A 77 2.17 10.86 -4.64
CA GLY A 77 1.19 10.27 -5.54
C GLY A 77 0.04 9.53 -4.85
N VAL A 78 0.15 9.24 -3.54
CA VAL A 78 -0.95 8.66 -2.75
C VAL A 78 -1.91 9.78 -2.30
N GLY A 79 -3.21 9.49 -2.37
CA GLY A 79 -4.30 10.40 -1.97
C GLY A 79 -5.16 9.87 -0.83
#